data_AF-A0A2G2M5Y8-F1
#
_entry.id   AF-A0A2G2M5Y8-F1
#
_cell.length_a   1.000
_cell.length_b   1.000
_cell.length_c   1.000
_cell.angle_alpha   90.00
_cell.angle_beta   90.00
_cell.angle_gamma   90.00
#
_symmetry.space_group_name_H-M   'P 1'
#
loop_
_entity.id
_entity.type
_entity.pdbx_description
1 polymer ?
#
loop_
_entity_poly.entity_id
_entity_poly.type
_entity_poly.pdbx_seq_one_letter_code
_entity_poly.pdbx_strand_id
1 'polypeptide(L)'
;MKLKWYYRLLLTALVLFLPVAWFAVILPPNEYLAQGIESAVDCDGPIGVMVFAIPSYIVYGMGIFSFISIYLETRNTNYLLVVFICCSILAAVTPNVLAAISQHDINALKYVDTCGKGW
;
A
#
# COMPACT_ATOMS: atom_id res chain seq x y z
N MET A 1 -6.98 -24.61 -21.47
CA MET A 1 -8.00 -24.47 -20.40
C MET A 1 -7.42 -23.94 -19.08
N LYS A 2 -6.26 -24.47 -18.61
CA LYS A 2 -5.62 -24.08 -17.34
C LYS A 2 -5.29 -22.58 -17.20
N LEU A 3 -4.78 -21.95 -18.26
CA LEU A 3 -4.40 -20.52 -18.26
C LEU A 3 -5.58 -19.57 -17.98
N LYS A 4 -6.76 -19.87 -18.53
CA LYS A 4 -7.98 -19.07 -18.31
C LYS A 4 -8.46 -19.15 -16.85
N TRP A 5 -8.28 -20.29 -16.19
CA TRP A 5 -8.69 -20.48 -14.81
C TRP A 5 -7.74 -19.78 -13.83
N TYR A 6 -6.43 -19.94 -14.06
CA TYR A 6 -5.37 -19.24 -13.33
C TYR A 6 -5.54 -17.71 -13.41
N TYR A 7 -5.79 -17.17 -14.61
CA TYR A 7 -6.08 -15.76 -14.82
C TYR A 7 -7.26 -15.26 -13.97
N ARG A 8 -8.37 -16.02 -13.94
CA ARG A 8 -9.55 -15.64 -13.15
C ARG A 8 -9.26 -15.61 -11.66
N LEU A 9 -8.45 -16.55 -11.15
CA LEU A 9 -8.03 -16.55 -9.76
C LEU A 9 -7.19 -15.32 -9.41
N LEU A 10 -6.20 -14.98 -10.24
CA LEU A 10 -5.38 -13.78 -10.04
C LEU A 10 -6.22 -12.50 -10.02
N LEU A 11 -7.15 -12.36 -10.97
CA LEU A 11 -8.06 -11.22 -11.01
C LEU A 11 -8.96 -11.16 -9.77
N THR A 12 -9.49 -12.29 -9.33
CA THR A 12 -10.35 -12.35 -8.15
C THR A 12 -9.57 -11.92 -6.91
N ALA A 13 -8.32 -12.38 -6.76
CA ALA A 13 -7.45 -11.96 -5.66
C ALA A 13 -7.18 -10.45 -5.68
N LEU A 14 -6.89 -9.87 -6.84
CA LEU A 14 -6.70 -8.42 -6.97
C LEU A 14 -7.94 -7.63 -6.54
N VAL A 15 -9.13 -8.03 -7.02
CA VAL A 15 -10.39 -7.35 -6.68
C VAL A 15 -10.71 -7.47 -5.19
N LEU A 16 -10.49 -8.64 -4.58
CA LEU A 16 -10.71 -8.85 -3.15
C LEU A 16 -9.78 -8.02 -2.27
N PHE A 17 -8.58 -7.67 -2.76
CA PHE A 17 -7.62 -6.82 -2.05
C PHE A 17 -7.81 -5.32 -2.32
N LEU A 18 -8.77 -4.91 -3.15
CA LEU A 18 -9.06 -3.51 -3.40
C LEU A 18 -9.41 -2.72 -2.13
N PRO A 19 -10.24 -3.23 -1.20
CA PRO A 19 -10.52 -2.53 0.06
C PRO A 19 -9.27 -2.33 0.92
N VAL A 20 -8.34 -3.29 0.91
CA VAL A 20 -7.07 -3.20 1.66
C VAL A 20 -6.21 -2.08 1.10
N ALA A 21 -6.08 -1.99 -0.22
CA ALA A 21 -5.37 -0.89 -0.86
C ALA A 21 -6.06 0.45 -0.64
N TRP A 22 -7.40 0.47 -0.63
CA TRP A 22 -8.15 1.68 -0.31
C TRP A 22 -7.82 2.20 1.09
N PHE A 23 -7.83 1.34 2.11
CA PHE A 23 -7.43 1.72 3.48
C PHE A 23 -5.99 2.23 3.53
N ALA A 24 -5.07 1.62 2.80
CA ALA A 24 -3.68 2.10 2.71
C ALA A 24 -3.55 3.51 2.13
N VAL A 25 -4.52 3.98 1.34
CA VAL A 25 -4.56 5.34 0.77
C VAL A 25 -5.24 6.33 1.71
N ILE A 26 -6.37 5.95 2.33
CA ILE A 26 -7.23 6.91 3.05
C ILE A 26 -6.89 7.07 4.54
N LEU A 27 -6.22 6.08 5.15
CA LEU A 27 -5.92 6.15 6.57
C LEU A 27 -4.91 7.27 6.82
N PRO A 28 -5.17 8.13 7.83
CA PRO A 28 -4.26 9.21 8.12
C PRO A 28 -2.92 8.67 8.63
N PRO A 29 -1.80 9.30 8.24
CA PRO A 29 -0.48 8.93 8.76
C PRO A 29 -0.29 9.33 10.23
N ASN A 30 -1.18 10.17 10.77
CA ASN A 30 -1.22 10.57 12.18
C ASN A 30 -2.68 10.75 12.59
N GLU A 31 -3.16 9.89 13.49
CA GLU A 31 -4.56 9.91 13.93
C GLU A 31 -4.90 11.15 14.77
N TYR A 32 -3.95 11.63 15.58
CA TYR A 32 -4.15 12.81 16.44
C TYR A 32 -4.29 14.09 15.63
N LEU A 33 -3.44 14.27 14.60
CA LEU A 33 -3.56 15.41 13.69
C LEU A 33 -4.87 15.35 12.89
N ALA A 34 -5.30 14.15 12.47
CA ALA A 34 -6.57 13.97 11.77
C ALA A 34 -7.79 14.27 12.66
N GLN A 35 -7.65 14.12 13.98
CA GLN A 35 -8.66 14.49 14.98
C GLN A 35 -8.60 15.97 15.41
N GLY A 36 -7.65 16.75 14.87
CA GLY A 36 -7.46 18.16 15.22
C GLY A 36 -6.71 18.38 16.54
N ILE A 37 -6.05 17.35 17.07
CA ILE A 37 -5.25 17.44 18.30
C ILE A 37 -3.80 17.70 17.90
N GLU A 38 -3.42 18.97 17.82
CA GLU A 38 -2.07 19.40 17.42
C GLU A 38 -1.00 19.14 18.49
N SER A 39 -1.41 18.96 19.75
CA SER A 39 -0.52 18.81 20.90
C SER A 39 -0.18 17.35 21.25
N ALA A 40 -0.85 16.38 20.64
CA ALA A 40 -0.60 14.97 20.89
C ALA A 40 0.42 14.42 19.89
N VAL A 41 1.39 13.67 20.41
CA VAL A 41 2.46 13.06 19.62
C VAL A 41 2.08 11.61 19.36
N ASP A 42 2.10 11.23 18.08
CA ASP A 42 1.92 9.85 17.68
C ASP A 42 3.24 9.09 17.79
N CYS A 43 3.34 8.17 18.75
CA CYS A 43 4.50 7.31 18.98
C CYS A 43 4.30 5.89 18.42
N ASP A 44 3.12 5.53 17.90
CA ASP A 44 2.84 4.19 17.34
C ASP A 44 3.50 3.98 15.97
N GLY A 45 4.08 5.05 15.41
CA GLY A 45 4.83 5.02 14.17
C GLY A 45 3.96 4.73 12.94
N PRO A 46 4.56 4.34 11.80
CA PRO A 46 3.82 4.16 10.55
C PRO A 46 2.94 2.90 10.53
N ILE A 47 2.79 2.19 11.65
CA ILE A 47 2.15 0.87 11.74
C ILE A 47 0.72 0.91 11.21
N GLY A 48 -0.07 1.92 11.56
CA GLY A 48 -1.46 2.07 11.12
C GLY A 48 -1.61 2.06 9.59
N VAL A 49 -0.67 2.67 8.87
CA VAL A 49 -0.64 2.67 7.40
C VAL A 49 0.02 1.40 6.86
N MET A 50 1.11 0.94 7.48
CA MET A 50 1.89 -0.22 7.02
C MET A 50 1.11 -1.53 7.06
N VAL A 51 0.21 -1.72 8.02
CA VAL A 51 -0.65 -2.91 8.13
C VAL A 51 -1.48 -3.14 6.86
N PHE A 52 -1.89 -2.07 6.17
CA PHE A 52 -2.63 -2.14 4.91
C PHE A 52 -1.74 -1.99 3.68
N ALA A 53 -0.68 -1.17 3.77
CA ALA A 53 0.22 -0.92 2.65
C ALA A 53 1.05 -2.15 2.28
N ILE A 54 1.62 -2.87 3.25
CA ILE A 54 2.45 -4.07 3.01
C ILE A 54 1.69 -5.14 2.22
N PRO A 55 0.50 -5.62 2.65
CA PRO A 55 -0.25 -6.60 1.87
C PRO A 55 -0.65 -6.06 0.49
N SER A 56 -0.91 -4.76 0.37
CA SER A 56 -1.20 -4.12 -0.93
C SER A 56 0.03 -4.19 -1.87
N TYR A 57 1.22 -3.83 -1.40
CA TYR A 57 2.45 -3.96 -2.19
C TYR A 57 2.69 -5.39 -2.65
N ILE A 58 2.47 -6.37 -1.77
CA ILE A 58 2.66 -7.78 -2.08
C ILE A 58 1.68 -8.22 -3.17
N VAL A 59 0.38 -7.99 -2.98
CA VAL A 59 -0.65 -8.49 -3.90
C VAL A 59 -0.60 -7.81 -5.26
N TYR A 60 -0.53 -6.48 -5.30
CA TYR A 60 -0.48 -5.74 -6.56
C TYR A 60 0.89 -5.85 -7.23
N GLY A 61 1.98 -5.99 -6.47
CA GLY A 61 3.31 -6.30 -7.02
C GLY A 61 3.36 -7.69 -7.68
N MET A 62 2.82 -8.72 -7.02
CA MET A 62 2.66 -10.05 -7.61
C MET A 62 1.73 -10.02 -8.84
N GLY A 63 0.70 -9.18 -8.82
CA GLY A 63 -0.15 -8.89 -9.97
C GLY A 63 0.65 -8.38 -11.16
N ILE A 64 1.40 -7.29 -10.99
CA ILE A 64 2.28 -6.72 -12.03
C ILE A 64 3.19 -7.80 -12.62
N PHE A 65 3.89 -8.54 -11.76
CA PHE A 65 4.81 -9.59 -12.19
C PHE A 65 4.10 -10.71 -12.97
N SER A 66 2.95 -11.17 -12.49
CA SER A 66 2.22 -12.27 -13.14
C SER A 66 1.61 -11.84 -14.47
N PHE A 67 0.98 -10.66 -14.53
CA PHE A 67 0.34 -10.16 -15.74
C PHE A 67 1.34 -9.69 -16.81
N ILE A 68 2.51 -9.19 -16.41
CA ILE A 68 3.57 -8.88 -17.38
C ILE A 68 4.16 -10.17 -17.98
N SER A 69 4.36 -11.23 -17.20
CA SER A 69 4.82 -12.52 -17.72
C SER A 69 3.82 -13.11 -18.72
N ILE A 70 2.52 -13.07 -18.42
CA ILE A 70 1.47 -13.55 -19.34
C ILE A 70 1.44 -12.69 -20.61
N TYR A 71 1.62 -11.37 -20.49
CA TYR A 71 1.74 -10.49 -21.65
C TYR A 71 2.93 -10.87 -22.53
N LEU A 72 4.10 -11.14 -21.95
CA LEU A 72 5.30 -11.49 -22.71
C LEU A 72 5.13 -12.78 -23.51
N GLU A 73 4.41 -13.76 -22.94
CA GLU A 73 4.12 -15.05 -23.58
C GLU A 73 3.04 -14.94 -24.67
N THR A 74 1.95 -14.23 -24.40
CA THR A 74 0.77 -14.21 -25.27
C THR A 74 0.71 -13.01 -26.23
N ARG A 75 1.47 -11.95 -25.93
CA ARG A 75 1.42 -10.63 -26.59
C ARG A 75 0.05 -9.97 -26.61
N ASN A 76 -0.86 -10.38 -25.73
CA ASN A 76 -2.18 -9.78 -25.62
C ASN A 76 -2.14 -8.52 -24.75
N THR A 77 -2.38 -7.36 -25.36
CA THR A 77 -2.31 -6.04 -24.73
C THR A 77 -3.33 -5.83 -23.61
N ASN A 78 -4.40 -6.63 -23.53
CA ASN A 78 -5.38 -6.54 -22.45
C ASN A 78 -4.73 -6.76 -21.07
N TYR A 79 -3.66 -7.55 -20.97
CA TYR A 79 -2.95 -7.76 -19.71
C TYR A 79 -2.15 -6.53 -19.27
N LEU A 80 -1.75 -5.65 -20.20
CA LEU A 80 -1.09 -4.39 -19.85
C LEU A 80 -2.04 -3.42 -19.14
N LEU A 81 -3.34 -3.49 -19.43
CA LEU A 81 -4.34 -2.70 -18.71
C LEU A 81 -4.38 -3.10 -17.22
N VAL A 82 -4.30 -4.41 -16.94
CA VAL A 82 -4.27 -4.90 -15.55
C VAL A 82 -2.99 -4.48 -14.85
N VAL A 83 -1.84 -4.57 -15.54
CA VAL A 83 -0.55 -4.06 -15.02
C VAL A 83 -0.65 -2.57 -14.71
N PHE A 84 -1.20 -1.77 -15.64
CA PHE A 84 -1.38 -0.34 -15.45
C PHE A 84 -2.23 -0.03 -14.21
N ILE A 85 -3.36 -0.72 -14.03
CA ILE A 85 -4.21 -0.57 -12.83
C ILE A 85 -3.42 -0.90 -11.56
N CYS A 86 -2.68 -2.01 -11.54
CA CYS A 86 -1.88 -2.37 -10.36
C CYS A 86 -0.81 -1.30 -10.06
N CYS A 87 -0.13 -0.78 -11.08
CA CYS A 87 0.83 0.31 -10.93
C CYS A 87 0.17 1.59 -10.40
N SER A 88 -1.01 1.97 -10.91
CA SER A 88 -1.75 3.14 -10.43
C SER A 88 -2.15 2.99 -8.96
N ILE A 89 -2.56 1.79 -8.53
CA ILE A 89 -2.88 1.52 -7.12
C ILE A 89 -1.64 1.69 -6.24
N LEU A 90 -0.51 1.10 -6.61
CA LEU A 90 0.74 1.26 -5.85
C LEU A 90 1.23 2.72 -5.83
N ALA A 91 1.08 3.44 -6.94
CA ALA A 91 1.38 4.86 -7.02
C ALA A 91 0.49 5.70 -6.10
N ALA A 92 -0.77 5.30 -5.87
CA ALA A 92 -1.67 5.96 -4.93
C ALA A 92 -1.35 5.64 -3.46
N VAL A 93 -0.90 4.41 -3.15
CA VAL A 93 -0.52 3.99 -1.79
C VAL A 93 0.78 4.66 -1.33
N THR A 94 1.75 4.82 -2.24
CA THR A 94 3.13 5.23 -1.90
C THR A 94 3.25 6.60 -1.22
N PRO A 95 2.54 7.66 -1.65
CA PRO A 95 2.58 8.95 -0.96
C PRO A 95 2.18 8.87 0.51
N ASN A 96 1.15 8.06 0.83
CA ASN A 96 0.69 7.94 2.21
C ASN A 96 1.69 7.20 3.10
N VAL A 97 2.32 6.15 2.56
CA VAL A 97 3.40 5.43 3.23
C VAL A 97 4.60 6.33 3.49
N LEU A 98 4.99 7.13 2.50
CA LEU A 98 6.11 8.06 2.63
C LEU A 98 5.82 9.15 3.65
N ALA A 99 4.58 9.67 3.68
CA ALA A 99 4.15 10.62 4.70
C ALA A 99 4.18 10.01 6.11
N ALA A 100 3.71 8.77 6.27
CA ALA A 100 3.74 8.06 7.55
C ALA A 100 5.17 7.85 8.08
N ILE A 101 6.10 7.44 7.21
CA ILE A 101 7.52 7.26 7.56
C ILE A 101 8.14 8.61 7.91
N SER A 102 7.95 9.62 7.06
CA SER A 102 8.50 10.96 7.30
C SER A 102 7.98 11.56 8.61
N GLN A 103 6.71 11.37 8.95
CA GLN A 103 6.13 11.87 10.18
C GLN A 103 6.71 11.14 11.40
N HIS A 104 6.92 9.82 11.29
CA HIS A 104 7.57 9.05 12.34
C HIS A 104 9.01 9.51 12.59
N ASP A 105 9.80 9.71 11.53
CA ASP A 105 11.19 10.18 11.66
C ASP A 105 11.26 11.56 12.33
N ILE A 106 10.38 12.49 11.94
CA ILE A 106 10.28 13.82 12.56
C ILE A 106 9.90 13.70 14.03
N ASN A 107 8.90 12.88 14.35
CA ASN A 107 8.44 12.69 15.72
C ASN A 107 9.51 12.03 16.60
N ALA A 108 10.22 11.04 16.08
CA ALA A 108 11.30 10.33 16.77
C ALA A 108 12.46 11.26 17.09
N LEU A 109 12.80 12.21 16.20
CA LEU A 109 13.85 13.21 16.44
C LEU A 109 13.42 14.31 17.41
N LYS A 110 12.15 14.75 17.34
CA LYS A 110 11.66 15.91 18.08
C LYS A 110 11.16 15.59 19.49
N TYR A 111 10.65 14.38 19.71
CA TYR A 111 9.98 13.97 20.96
C TYR A 111 10.64 12.75 21.61
N VAL A 112 11.98 12.67 21.54
CA VAL A 112 12.78 11.60 22.19
C VAL A 112 12.43 11.44 23.68
N ASP A 113 12.14 12.55 24.36
CA ASP A 113 11.82 12.54 25.79
C ASP A 113 10.43 11.96 26.09
N THR A 114 9.51 12.00 25.11
CA THR A 114 8.11 11.56 25.26
C THR A 114 7.88 10.15 24.71
N CYS A 115 8.46 9.84 23.54
CA CYS A 115 8.33 8.53 22.89
C CYS A 115 9.45 7.56 23.28
N GLY A 116 10.48 8.02 24.02
CA GLY A 116 11.71 7.25 24.25
C GLY A 116 12.55 7.09 22.99
N LYS A 117 13.60 6.27 23.04
CA LYS A 117 14.18 5.72 21.81
C LYS A 117 13.14 4.75 21.24
N GLY A 118 12.39 5.19 20.24
CA GLY A 118 11.45 4.34 19.50
C GLY A 118 12.11 3.02 19.10
N TRP A 119 11.27 1.99 18.91
CA TRP A 119 11.68 0.63 18.55
C TRP A 119 12.46 0.57 17.24
#